data_AF-A0A7J8T4T6-F1
#
_entry.id   AF-A0A7J8T4T6-F1
#
_cell.length_a   1.000
_cell.length_b   1.000
_cell.length_c   1.000
_cell.angle_alpha   90.00
_cell.angle_beta   90.00
_cell.angle_gamma   90.00
#
_symmetry.space_group_name_H-M   'P 1'
#
loop_
_entity.id
_entity.type
_entity.pdbx_description
1 polymer ?
#
loop_
_entity_poly.entity_id
_entity_poly.type
_entity_poly.pdbx_seq_one_letter_code
_entity_poly.pdbx_strand_id
1 'polypeptide(L)'
;MGEWCQNHHGASGLTQKVLESTVSEREAEKQVIEFVKRNVGTYTPHIAGNSIYMDFIFLKKYMPDLASLFSHVVVDVSSIRALCMRWYPEDQENAPLKEKKHRAMDDIKESILELKYFKETIFKAKSKKK
;
A
#
# COMPACT_ATOMS: atom_id res chain seq x y z
N MET A 1 9.76 -1.02 -20.73
CA MET A 1 9.93 -1.69 -19.42
C MET A 1 11.33 -2.24 -19.33
N GLY A 2 12.04 -2.08 -18.20
CA GLY A 2 13.33 -2.75 -17.99
C GLY A 2 13.19 -4.26 -17.84
N GLU A 3 14.30 -5.00 -17.89
CA GLU A 3 14.32 -6.47 -17.85
C GLU A 3 13.60 -7.05 -16.62
N TRP A 4 13.85 -6.47 -15.44
CA TRP A 4 13.20 -6.89 -14.20
C TRP A 4 11.66 -6.80 -14.29
N CYS A 5 11.12 -5.68 -14.79
CA CYS A 5 9.67 -5.51 -14.95
C CYS A 5 9.08 -6.52 -15.93
N GLN A 6 9.78 -6.81 -17.05
CA GLN A 6 9.31 -7.76 -18.06
C GLN A 6 9.22 -9.17 -17.48
N ASN A 7 10.27 -9.64 -16.83
CA ASN A 7 10.31 -10.98 -16.21
C ASN A 7 9.23 -11.13 -15.14
N HIS A 8 9.08 -10.11 -14.29
CA HIS A 8 8.20 -10.14 -13.14
C HIS A 8 6.70 -10.04 -13.50
N HIS A 9 6.36 -9.11 -14.38
CA HIS A 9 4.97 -8.96 -14.84
C HIS A 9 4.57 -10.08 -15.82
N GLY A 10 5.54 -10.66 -16.54
CA GLY A 10 5.36 -11.88 -17.30
C GLY A 10 5.01 -13.07 -16.40
N ALA A 11 5.84 -13.35 -15.39
CA ALA A 11 5.65 -14.48 -14.47
C ALA A 11 4.35 -14.42 -13.66
N SER A 12 3.90 -13.22 -13.27
CA SER A 12 2.63 -13.01 -12.55
C SER A 12 1.38 -13.01 -13.46
N GLY A 13 1.57 -13.17 -14.78
CA GLY A 13 0.51 -13.07 -15.78
C GLY A 13 -0.10 -11.67 -15.90
N LEU A 14 0.52 -10.65 -15.29
CA LEU A 14 0.02 -9.28 -15.34
C LEU A 14 0.14 -8.69 -16.74
N THR A 15 1.25 -8.94 -17.45
CA THR A 15 1.46 -8.43 -18.81
C THR A 15 0.32 -8.84 -19.75
N GLN A 16 -0.06 -10.13 -19.73
CA GLN A 16 -1.14 -10.63 -20.57
C GLN A 16 -2.49 -10.01 -20.18
N LYS A 17 -2.80 -9.91 -18.88
CA LYS A 17 -4.03 -9.28 -18.41
C LYS A 17 -4.13 -7.79 -18.77
N VAL A 18 -3.01 -7.08 -18.83
CA VAL A 18 -3.00 -5.67 -19.25
C VAL A 18 -3.30 -5.56 -20.74
N LEU A 19 -2.74 -6.44 -21.58
CA LEU A 19 -3.02 -6.47 -23.03
C LEU A 19 -4.48 -6.83 -23.33
N GLU A 20 -5.08 -7.69 -22.52
CA GLU A 20 -6.49 -8.11 -22.62
C GLU A 20 -7.47 -7.12 -21.96
N SER A 21 -6.97 -6.16 -21.18
CA SER A 21 -7.81 -5.23 -20.43
C SER A 21 -8.55 -4.27 -21.34
N THR A 22 -9.85 -4.13 -21.11
CA THR A 22 -10.69 -3.10 -21.73
C THR A 22 -10.88 -1.87 -20.84
N VAL A 23 -10.30 -1.89 -19.63
CA VAL A 23 -10.42 -0.81 -18.65
C VAL A 23 -9.35 0.24 -18.93
N SER A 24 -9.80 1.45 -19.26
CA SER A 24 -8.91 2.62 -19.39
C SER A 24 -8.48 3.17 -18.03
N GLU A 25 -7.40 3.96 -18.01
CA GLU A 25 -6.91 4.64 -16.80
C GLU A 25 -8.01 5.48 -16.12
N ARG A 26 -8.76 6.27 -16.91
CA ARG A 26 -9.86 7.10 -16.41
C ARG A 26 -11.02 6.28 -15.85
N GLU A 27 -11.30 5.13 -16.46
CA GLU A 27 -12.35 4.23 -15.98
C GLU A 27 -11.94 3.56 -14.67
N ALA A 28 -10.68 3.11 -14.57
CA ALA A 28 -10.12 2.59 -13.32
C ALA A 28 -10.15 3.65 -12.21
N GLU A 29 -9.76 4.90 -12.50
CA GLU A 29 -9.79 6.00 -11.54
C GLU A 29 -11.19 6.21 -10.97
N LYS A 30 -12.22 6.28 -11.83
CA LYS A 30 -13.61 6.45 -11.40
C LYS A 30 -14.09 5.32 -10.49
N GLN A 31 -13.82 4.07 -10.87
CA GLN A 31 -14.22 2.90 -10.09
C GLN A 31 -13.60 2.94 -8.68
N VAL A 32 -12.32 3.32 -8.58
CA VAL A 32 -11.64 3.45 -7.29
C VAL A 32 -12.17 4.63 -6.49
N ILE A 33 -12.45 5.78 -7.11
CA ILE A 33 -13.06 6.94 -6.44
C ILE A 33 -14.41 6.55 -5.82
N GLU A 34 -15.26 5.84 -6.56
CA GLU A 34 -16.56 5.39 -6.06
C GLU A 34 -16.42 4.39 -4.91
N PHE A 35 -15.42 3.52 -4.98
CA PHE A 35 -15.10 2.60 -3.90
C PHE A 35 -14.64 3.37 -2.64
N VAL A 36 -13.73 4.32 -2.78
CA VAL A 36 -13.22 5.14 -1.67
C VAL A 36 -14.37 5.93 -1.03
N LYS A 37 -15.19 6.62 -1.83
CA LYS A 37 -16.32 7.43 -1.34
C LYS A 37 -17.39 6.60 -0.62
N ARG A 38 -17.58 5.32 -1.00
CA ARG A 38 -18.51 4.42 -0.29
C ARG A 38 -18.00 3.95 1.06
N ASN A 39 -16.68 3.85 1.23
CA ASN A 39 -16.07 3.28 2.43
C ASN A 39 -15.53 4.32 3.42
N VAL A 40 -15.18 5.51 2.92
CA VAL A 40 -14.71 6.62 3.74
C VAL A 40 -15.91 7.51 4.06
N GLY A 41 -16.09 7.79 5.35
CA GLY A 41 -17.16 8.68 5.82
C GLY A 41 -16.87 10.15 5.53
N THR A 42 -17.17 11.04 6.49
CA THR A 42 -17.04 12.50 6.31
C THR A 42 -15.63 13.05 6.49
N TYR A 43 -14.63 12.21 6.76
CA TYR A 43 -13.27 12.64 7.03
C TYR A 43 -12.35 12.45 5.82
N THR A 44 -11.29 13.24 5.74
CA THR A 44 -10.24 13.08 4.72
C THR A 44 -9.39 11.85 5.03
N PRO A 45 -9.41 10.81 4.17
CA PRO A 45 -8.63 9.59 4.37
C PRO A 45 -7.13 9.84 4.16
N HIS A 46 -6.31 9.01 4.78
CA HIS A 46 -4.87 8.95 4.51
C HIS A 46 -4.58 7.76 3.60
N ILE A 47 -3.73 7.95 2.60
CA ILE A 47 -3.22 6.82 1.81
C ILE A 47 -2.19 6.05 2.65
N ALA A 48 -2.21 4.73 2.57
CA ALA A 48 -1.42 3.84 3.42
C ALA A 48 -0.85 2.66 2.63
N GLY A 49 0.35 2.22 3.00
CA GLY A 49 1.01 1.07 2.40
C GLY A 49 2.52 1.09 2.62
N ASN A 50 3.23 0.12 2.05
CA ASN A 50 4.68 0.11 2.04
C ASN A 50 5.24 1.00 0.94
N SER A 51 6.12 1.94 1.30
CA SER A 51 6.76 2.85 0.34
C SER A 51 5.72 3.64 -0.47
N ILE A 52 4.57 3.90 0.17
CA ILE A 52 3.34 4.43 -0.45
C ILE A 52 3.51 5.80 -1.08
N TYR A 53 4.55 6.54 -0.67
CA TYR A 53 4.93 7.79 -1.31
C TYR A 53 5.10 7.64 -2.83
N MET A 54 5.63 6.51 -3.28
CA MET A 54 5.86 6.29 -4.72
C MET A 54 4.55 6.09 -5.46
N ASP A 55 3.64 5.26 -4.95
CA ASP A 55 2.29 5.12 -5.49
C ASP A 55 1.56 6.46 -5.51
N PHE A 56 1.69 7.26 -4.45
CA PHE A 56 1.02 8.55 -4.37
C PHE A 56 1.54 9.56 -5.40
N ILE A 57 2.83 9.53 -5.76
CA ILE A 57 3.36 10.32 -6.88
C ILE A 57 2.72 9.87 -8.20
N PHE A 58 2.62 8.56 -8.44
CA PHE A 58 1.99 8.05 -9.65
C PHE A 58 0.52 8.46 -9.72
N LEU A 59 -0.23 8.35 -8.63
CA LEU A 59 -1.61 8.82 -8.56
C LEU A 59 -1.71 10.32 -8.87
N LYS A 60 -0.86 11.17 -8.28
CA LYS A 60 -0.88 12.62 -8.57
C LYS A 60 -0.67 12.96 -10.04
N LYS A 61 0.05 12.13 -10.79
CA LYS A 61 0.34 12.35 -12.21
C LYS A 61 -0.73 11.75 -13.13
N TYR A 62 -1.18 10.53 -12.84
CA TYR A 62 -2.00 9.73 -13.75
C TYR A 62 -3.47 9.62 -13.32
N MET A 63 -3.75 9.81 -12.02
CA MET A 63 -5.10 9.75 -11.43
C MET A 63 -5.29 10.91 -10.42
N PRO A 64 -5.23 12.18 -10.87
CA PRO A 64 -5.23 13.34 -9.99
C PRO A 64 -6.55 13.52 -9.23
N ASP A 65 -7.68 13.13 -9.79
CA ASP A 65 -8.99 13.24 -9.12
C ASP A 65 -9.05 12.27 -7.93
N LEU A 66 -8.51 11.05 -8.10
CA LEU A 66 -8.36 10.09 -7.01
C LEU A 66 -7.35 10.58 -5.96
N ALA A 67 -6.20 11.10 -6.40
CA ALA A 67 -5.18 11.62 -5.49
C ALA A 67 -5.70 12.76 -4.61
N SER A 68 -6.61 13.59 -5.14
CA SER A 68 -7.21 14.72 -4.44
C SER A 68 -8.09 14.33 -3.24
N LEU A 69 -8.53 13.07 -3.18
CA LEU A 69 -9.33 12.57 -2.06
C LEU A 69 -8.51 12.38 -0.78
N PHE A 70 -7.19 12.20 -0.88
CA PHE A 70 -6.34 11.85 0.25
C PHE A 70 -5.62 13.06 0.85
N SER A 71 -5.32 12.97 2.14
CA SER A 71 -4.42 13.91 2.81
C SER A 71 -3.03 13.89 2.18
N HIS A 72 -2.30 15.02 2.28
CA HIS A 72 -0.88 15.06 1.96
C HIS A 72 -0.03 14.23 2.93
N VAL A 73 -0.55 13.98 4.14
CA VAL A 73 0.05 13.08 5.13
C VAL A 73 -0.26 11.64 4.73
N VAL A 74 0.78 10.79 4.74
CA VAL A 74 0.68 9.38 4.36
C VAL A 74 1.02 8.47 5.53
N VAL A 75 0.46 7.26 5.53
CA VAL A 75 0.84 6.21 6.49
C VAL A 75 1.78 5.23 5.79
N ASP A 76 3.09 5.48 5.91
CA ASP A 76 4.11 4.64 5.27
C ASP A 76 4.64 3.56 6.24
N VAL A 77 4.28 2.31 5.96
CA VAL A 77 4.69 1.14 6.75
C VAL A 77 6.20 0.90 6.64
N SER A 78 6.82 1.25 5.51
CA SER A 78 8.27 1.11 5.30
C SER A 78 9.06 2.07 6.19
N SER A 79 8.50 3.25 6.51
CA SER A 79 9.11 4.18 7.47
C SER A 79 9.16 3.57 8.87
N ILE A 80 8.07 2.92 9.30
CA ILE A 80 8.00 2.24 10.60
C ILE A 80 8.98 1.06 10.64
N ARG A 81 9.04 0.25 9.57
CA ARG A 81 10.01 -0.84 9.44
C ARG A 81 11.45 -0.34 9.57
N ALA A 82 11.78 0.77 8.90
CA ALA A 82 13.12 1.34 8.97
C ALA A 82 13.51 1.81 10.39
N LEU A 83 12.55 2.28 11.18
CA LEU A 83 12.74 2.59 12.60
C LEU A 83 12.88 1.31 13.42
N CYS A 84 12.01 0.32 13.20
CA CYS A 84 12.04 -1.00 13.85
C CYS A 84 13.42 -1.66 13.70
N MET A 85 13.95 -1.71 12.48
CA MET A 85 15.30 -2.23 12.19
C MET A 85 16.42 -1.61 13.01
N ARG A 86 16.30 -0.34 13.43
CA ARG A 86 17.34 0.41 14.13
C ARG A 86 17.13 0.42 15.64
N TRP A 87 15.89 0.50 16.08
CA TRP A 87 15.54 0.68 17.49
C TRP A 87 15.15 -0.63 18.17
N TYR A 88 14.71 -1.62 17.39
CA TYR A 88 14.15 -2.89 17.86
C TYR A 88 14.60 -4.07 16.95
N PRO A 89 15.91 -4.36 16.88
CA PRO A 89 16.45 -5.36 15.94
C PRO A 89 15.89 -6.77 16.18
N GLU A 90 15.70 -7.18 17.44
CA GLU A 90 15.12 -8.49 17.79
C GLU A 90 13.67 -8.64 17.32
N ASP A 91 12.86 -7.59 17.48
CA ASP A 91 11.48 -7.57 16.98
C ASP A 91 11.45 -7.59 15.45
N GLN A 92 12.38 -6.90 14.80
CA GLN A 92 12.47 -6.91 13.35
C GLN A 92 12.77 -8.30 12.77
N GLU A 93 13.57 -9.12 13.45
CA GLU A 93 13.84 -10.51 13.05
C GLU A 93 12.58 -11.39 13.12
N ASN A 94 11.67 -11.07 14.04
CA ASN A 94 10.39 -11.76 14.23
C ASN A 94 9.25 -11.19 13.36
N ALA A 95 9.52 -10.17 12.55
CA ALA A 95 8.51 -9.58 11.68
C ALA A 95 8.05 -10.57 10.58
N PRO A 96 6.77 -10.52 10.18
CA PRO A 96 6.23 -11.41 9.14
C PRO A 96 7.04 -11.34 7.83
N LEU A 97 7.38 -12.51 7.30
CA LEU A 97 7.99 -12.60 5.97
C LEU A 97 6.94 -12.27 4.90
N LYS A 98 7.33 -11.45 3.94
CA LYS A 98 6.53 -11.16 2.75
C LYS A 98 6.65 -12.31 1.77
N GLU A 99 5.52 -12.87 1.35
CA GLU A 99 5.47 -13.90 0.31
C GLU A 99 5.79 -13.29 -1.05
N LYS A 100 5.59 -11.97 -1.22
CA LYS A 100 5.93 -11.22 -2.43
C LYS A 100 5.27 -11.85 -3.66
N LYS A 101 3.95 -12.05 -3.61
CA LYS A 101 3.17 -12.58 -4.73
C LYS A 101 3.03 -11.60 -5.90
N HIS A 102 3.48 -10.35 -5.72
CA HIS A 102 3.65 -9.36 -6.79
C HIS A 102 2.33 -9.00 -7.48
N ARG A 103 1.25 -9.02 -6.70
CA ARG A 103 -0.08 -8.59 -7.08
C ARG A 103 -0.52 -7.54 -6.08
N ALA A 104 -1.05 -6.43 -6.58
CA ALA A 104 -1.41 -5.29 -5.74
C ALA A 104 -2.26 -5.66 -4.52
N MET A 105 -3.28 -6.50 -4.68
CA MET A 105 -4.15 -6.92 -3.58
C MET A 105 -3.42 -7.73 -2.49
N ASP A 106 -2.48 -8.60 -2.89
CA ASP A 106 -1.72 -9.41 -1.95
C ASP A 106 -0.70 -8.53 -1.21
N ASP A 107 -0.01 -7.64 -1.94
CA ASP A 107 0.94 -6.70 -1.36
C ASP A 107 0.26 -5.71 -0.37
N ILE A 108 -0.99 -5.31 -0.64
CA ILE A 108 -1.81 -4.50 0.30
C ILE A 108 -2.08 -5.29 1.59
N LYS A 109 -2.50 -6.56 1.49
CA LYS A 109 -2.76 -7.41 2.66
C LYS A 109 -1.50 -7.63 3.48
N GLU A 110 -0.37 -7.88 2.83
CA GLU A 110 0.93 -7.99 3.50
C GLU A 110 1.31 -6.70 4.23
N SER A 111 1.10 -5.53 3.61
CA SER A 111 1.36 -4.23 4.23
C SER A 111 0.54 -4.02 5.50
N ILE A 112 -0.74 -4.43 5.48
CA ILE A 112 -1.63 -4.34 6.64
C ILE A 112 -1.17 -5.28 7.76
N LEU A 113 -0.76 -6.51 7.42
CA LEU A 113 -0.26 -7.48 8.39
C LEU A 113 1.05 -7.00 9.04
N GLU A 114 1.97 -6.45 8.25
CA GLU A 114 3.23 -5.89 8.74
C GLU A 114 2.97 -4.71 9.69
N LEU A 115 2.06 -3.78 9.34
CA LEU A 115 1.70 -2.68 10.22
C LEU A 115 1.00 -3.15 11.51
N LYS A 116 0.16 -4.19 11.42
CA LYS A 116 -0.49 -4.80 12.58
C LYS A 116 0.56 -5.37 13.53
N TYR A 117 1.56 -6.08 13.00
CA TYR A 117 2.68 -6.59 13.78
C TYR A 117 3.41 -5.46 14.52
N PHE A 118 3.83 -4.41 13.81
CA PHE A 118 4.54 -3.30 14.46
C PHE A 118 3.69 -2.64 15.55
N LYS A 119 2.38 -2.45 15.30
CA LYS A 119 1.45 -1.89 16.29
C LYS A 119 1.38 -2.71 17.58
N GLU A 120 1.50 -4.03 17.49
CA GLU A 120 1.43 -4.94 18.63
C GLU A 120 2.78 -5.05 19.36
N THR A 121 3.89 -4.88 18.65
CA THR A 121 5.24 -5.13 19.18
C THR A 121 5.98 -3.87 19.64
N ILE A 122 6.06 -2.83 18.79
CA ILE A 122 6.96 -1.67 19.03
C ILE A 122 6.23 -0.40 19.47
N PHE A 123 4.91 -0.34 19.28
CA PHE A 123 4.11 0.79 19.78
C PHE A 123 3.64 0.55 21.21
N LYS A 124 3.61 1.63 22.00
CA LYS A 124 3.10 1.57 23.38
C LYS A 124 1.69 0.99 23.40
N ALA A 125 1.49 -0.05 24.20
CA ALA A 125 0.18 -0.64 24.43
C ALA A 125 -0.83 0.43 24.84
N LYS A 126 -2.04 0.36 24.29
CA LYS A 126 -3.14 1.23 24.73
C LYS A 126 -3.40 0.96 26.20
N SER A 127 -3.19 1.96 27.06
CA SER A 127 -3.62 1.88 28.45
C SER A 127 -5.12 1.57 28.45
N LYS A 128 -5.50 0.46 29.09
CA LYS A 128 -6.92 0.22 29.43
C LYS A 128 -7.29 1.37 30.36
N LYS A 129 -8.02 2.37 29.85
CA LYS A 129 -8.67 3.36 30.71
C LYS A 129 -9.50 2.55 31.73
N LYS A 130 -9.12 2.63 33.00
CA LYS A 130 -9.96 2.18 34.12
C LYS A 130 -11.20 3.05 34.19
#